data_AF-K8GDR1-F1
#
_entry.id   AF-K8GDR1-F1
#
_cell.length_a   1.000
_cell.length_b   1.000
_cell.length_c   1.000
_cell.angle_alpha   90.00
_cell.angle_beta   90.00
_cell.angle_gamma   90.00
#
_symmetry.space_group_name_H-M   'P 1'
#
loop_
_entity.id
_entity.type
_entity.pdbx_description
1 polymer ?
#
loop_
_entity_poly.entity_id
_entity_poly.type
_entity_poly.pdbx_seq_one_letter_code
_entity_poly.pdbx_strand_id
1 'polypeptide(L)'
;MTDQQQHQVGTHVAQCKVIANIESVRETLTKKLKQYSESKLRQKTDLQIREDERFQREIARLIVLLQRTERLVIRTSSKNSRKLGELNNLVSSLKIGISTLFDTPPNIELSRQIRLTVEQEIIRNENPPVFRLIARRFSYAWHSPSTPLKVIHGLLFSFLVIFGGLFTLAIFQYAVYRSHTSVVSYSELKELTEAQQGELARKIKELNSKIVSKRKDLLGSTKVTSQVVVNPKITNASQDSYTRGELLELEEDKKLLGERKIELKQNLLRSKPSSTQEFLANFFDIGISKTLSQILWVAAAGTLGSIISILIRVIDEFNNKEYQDRLTPFFLGFFKPVIGASFGVLFLAIYNAEFVNIPFITRTNQTSTPLASKTPVAVNQNSSTFDTERSETGMINFEQINRQLNTVNNASSSLILSKNLEAEKERKEVFFLFAIAFVVGFSERLAKDTIGRIDGSNVGSDKSNDSGSSFPRIIVVRSSKSRSTKPGQIDSCSNEFQPTQKQLESDLDQNQDLNEETRDERSE
;
A
#
# COMPACT_ATOMS: atom_id res chain seq x y z
N MET A 1 5.73 54.24 15.61
CA MET A 1 5.61 52.79 15.89
C MET A 1 5.23 52.12 14.59
N THR A 2 6.05 51.18 14.13
CA THR A 2 5.80 50.44 12.89
C THR A 2 4.61 49.49 13.10
N ASP A 3 3.84 49.19 12.06
CA ASP A 3 2.66 48.29 12.13
C ASP A 3 2.97 46.93 12.79
N GLN A 4 4.24 46.50 12.73
CA GLN A 4 4.72 45.31 13.42
C GLN A 4 4.66 45.41 14.95
N GLN A 5 4.93 46.58 15.55
CA GLN A 5 4.84 46.77 17.00
C GLN A 5 3.38 46.75 17.47
N GLN A 6 2.46 47.38 16.73
CA GLN A 6 1.03 47.33 17.07
C GLN A 6 0.48 45.90 16.99
N HIS A 7 0.90 45.12 16.00
CA HIS A 7 0.49 43.72 15.87
C HIS A 7 1.05 42.82 17.01
N GLN A 8 2.28 43.07 17.47
CA GLN A 8 2.85 42.35 18.62
C GLN A 8 2.13 42.67 19.93
N VAL A 9 1.73 43.92 20.15
CA VAL A 9 0.98 44.30 21.36
C VAL A 9 -0.39 43.66 21.38
N GLY A 10 -1.15 43.71 20.29
CA GLY A 10 -2.49 43.13 20.21
C GLY A 10 -2.51 41.61 20.46
N THR A 11 -1.48 40.91 19.98
CA THR A 11 -1.35 39.47 20.17
C THR A 11 -0.98 39.06 21.58
N HIS A 12 -0.12 39.82 22.26
CA HIS A 12 0.19 39.60 23.67
C HIS A 12 -1.05 39.81 24.55
N VAL A 13 -1.83 40.85 24.30
CA VAL A 13 -3.10 41.11 25.02
C VAL A 13 -4.08 39.95 24.84
N ALA A 14 -4.20 39.41 23.62
CA ALA A 14 -5.04 38.25 23.36
C ALA A 14 -4.59 37.02 24.16
N GLN A 15 -3.28 36.75 24.22
CA GLN A 15 -2.73 35.64 25.01
C GLN A 15 -2.99 35.81 26.51
N CYS A 16 -2.76 36.99 27.09
CA CYS A 16 -3.07 37.28 28.49
C CYS A 16 -4.55 37.07 28.81
N LYS A 17 -5.45 37.46 27.90
CA LYS A 17 -6.90 37.24 28.07
C LYS A 17 -7.27 35.76 28.15
N VAL A 18 -6.65 34.91 27.32
CA VAL A 18 -6.89 33.46 27.38
C VAL A 18 -6.35 32.86 28.69
N ILE A 19 -5.17 33.28 29.13
CA ILE A 19 -4.57 32.82 30.39
C ILE A 19 -5.47 33.21 31.58
N ALA A 20 -5.93 34.46 31.65
CA ALA A 20 -6.85 34.93 32.69
C ALA A 20 -8.17 34.11 32.71
N ASN A 21 -8.68 33.73 31.54
CA ASN A 21 -9.86 32.85 31.46
C ASN A 21 -9.57 31.45 32.00
N ILE A 22 -8.38 30.88 31.74
CA ILE A 22 -7.98 29.58 32.30
C ILE A 22 -7.90 29.64 33.83
N GLU A 23 -7.31 30.71 34.38
CA GLU A 23 -7.23 30.94 35.83
C GLU A 23 -8.62 31.03 36.46
N SER A 24 -9.53 31.79 35.84
CA SER A 24 -10.94 31.88 36.27
C SER A 24 -11.65 30.51 36.30
N VAL A 25 -11.41 29.66 35.30
CA VAL A 25 -11.96 28.29 35.26
C VAL A 25 -11.38 27.44 36.39
N ARG A 26 -10.07 27.56 36.66
CA ARG A 26 -9.38 26.83 37.74
C ARG A 26 -9.90 27.23 39.13
N GLU A 27 -10.11 28.51 39.36
CA GLU A 27 -10.72 29.02 40.60
C GLU A 27 -12.14 28.50 40.79
N THR A 28 -12.95 28.56 39.73
CA THR A 28 -14.33 28.04 39.74
C THR A 28 -14.34 26.55 40.10
N LEU A 29 -13.48 25.76 39.48
CA LEU A 29 -13.35 24.33 39.74
C LEU A 29 -12.93 24.05 41.19
N THR A 30 -11.94 24.79 41.70
CA THR A 30 -11.44 24.63 43.08
C THR A 30 -12.53 24.95 44.10
N LYS A 31 -13.30 26.02 43.86
CA LYS A 31 -14.43 26.41 44.70
C LYS A 31 -15.53 25.34 44.72
N LYS A 32 -15.95 24.86 43.54
CA LYS A 32 -16.98 23.81 43.43
C LYS A 32 -16.52 22.47 44.05
N LEU A 33 -15.25 22.11 43.88
CA LEU A 33 -14.64 20.93 44.52
C LEU A 33 -14.69 21.01 46.04
N LYS A 34 -14.35 22.17 46.61
CA LYS A 34 -14.42 22.39 48.07
C LYS A 34 -15.86 22.26 48.58
N GLN A 35 -16.81 22.92 47.91
CA GLN A 35 -18.23 22.83 48.25
C GLN A 35 -18.75 21.39 48.20
N TYR A 36 -18.39 20.64 47.16
CA TYR A 36 -18.77 19.23 47.01
C TYR A 36 -18.12 18.33 48.08
N SER A 37 -16.85 18.57 48.44
CA SER A 37 -16.19 17.84 49.52
C SER A 37 -16.87 18.08 50.87
N GLU A 38 -17.33 19.30 51.14
CA GLU A 38 -18.02 19.68 52.37
C GLU A 38 -19.43 19.10 52.46
N SER A 39 -20.19 19.10 51.34
CA SER A 39 -21.53 18.50 51.30
C SER A 39 -21.49 16.98 51.45
N LYS A 40 -20.51 16.34 50.82
CA LYS A 40 -20.32 14.89 50.87
C LYS A 40 -19.88 14.36 52.23
N LEU A 41 -19.17 15.15 53.04
CA LEU A 41 -18.83 14.77 54.41
C LEU A 41 -20.09 14.49 55.27
N ARG A 42 -21.26 15.00 54.86
CA ARG A 42 -22.52 14.91 55.59
C ARG A 42 -23.44 13.76 55.12
N GLN A 43 -23.17 13.15 53.96
CA GLN A 43 -23.98 12.06 53.39
C GLN A 43 -23.06 10.89 53.04
N LYS A 44 -23.22 9.76 53.72
CA LYS A 44 -22.39 8.57 53.51
C LYS A 44 -23.29 7.35 53.36
N THR A 45 -23.64 7.02 52.12
CA THR A 45 -24.35 5.77 51.76
C THR A 45 -23.61 5.04 50.65
N ASP A 46 -23.65 3.71 50.65
CA ASP A 46 -22.82 2.86 49.77
C ASP A 46 -23.10 3.03 48.26
N LEU A 47 -24.33 3.38 47.86
CA LEU A 47 -24.68 3.66 46.46
C LEU A 47 -24.04 4.95 45.93
N GLN A 48 -23.76 5.94 46.80
CA GLN A 48 -23.06 7.17 46.40
C GLN A 48 -21.60 6.88 46.02
N ILE A 49 -20.97 5.89 46.65
CA ILE A 49 -19.55 5.57 46.45
C ILE A 49 -19.22 5.26 44.98
N ARG A 50 -20.09 4.56 44.25
CA ARG A 50 -19.82 4.18 42.84
C ARG A 50 -20.02 5.34 41.86
N GLU A 51 -21.01 6.20 42.10
CA GLU A 51 -21.21 7.42 41.31
C GLU A 51 -20.06 8.41 41.56
N ASP A 52 -19.60 8.47 42.79
CA ASP A 52 -18.46 9.27 43.21
C ASP A 52 -17.16 8.91 42.49
N GLU A 53 -16.89 7.61 42.26
CA GLU A 53 -15.69 7.21 41.51
C GLU A 53 -15.73 7.69 40.06
N ARG A 54 -16.90 7.61 39.39
CA ARG A 54 -17.06 8.10 38.01
C ARG A 54 -16.90 9.62 37.97
N PHE A 55 -17.50 10.30 38.93
CA PHE A 55 -17.42 11.75 39.09
C PHE A 55 -15.98 12.21 39.33
N GLN A 56 -15.27 11.64 40.31
CA GLN A 56 -13.88 11.94 40.62
C GLN A 56 -12.95 11.68 39.43
N ARG A 57 -13.17 10.57 38.71
CA ARG A 57 -12.41 10.23 37.51
C ARG A 57 -12.61 11.28 36.41
N GLU A 58 -13.81 11.79 36.24
CA GLU A 58 -14.09 12.80 35.23
C GLU A 58 -13.50 14.16 35.59
N ILE A 59 -13.55 14.55 36.87
CA ILE A 59 -12.85 15.74 37.38
C ILE A 59 -11.34 15.66 37.09
N ALA A 60 -10.71 14.53 37.44
CA ALA A 60 -9.28 14.37 37.24
C ALA A 60 -8.89 14.55 35.76
N ARG A 61 -9.70 14.02 34.84
CA ARG A 61 -9.47 14.18 33.39
C ARG A 61 -9.68 15.61 32.92
N LEU A 62 -10.70 16.31 33.41
CA LEU A 62 -10.93 17.72 33.08
C LEU A 62 -9.77 18.61 33.56
N ILE A 63 -9.21 18.36 34.75
CA ILE A 63 -8.05 19.08 35.28
C ILE A 63 -6.83 18.90 34.38
N VAL A 64 -6.51 17.65 34.02
CA VAL A 64 -5.38 17.34 33.13
C VAL A 64 -5.58 18.02 31.76
N LEU A 65 -6.82 18.06 31.26
CA LEU A 65 -7.14 18.68 29.99
C LEU A 65 -6.99 20.21 30.03
N LEU A 66 -7.40 20.85 31.14
CA LEU A 66 -7.20 22.28 31.37
C LEU A 66 -5.70 22.63 31.39
N GLN A 67 -4.87 21.88 32.12
CA GLN A 67 -3.42 22.07 32.16
C GLN A 67 -2.77 21.89 30.77
N ARG A 68 -3.24 20.92 29.99
CA ARG A 68 -2.75 20.70 28.61
C ARG A 68 -3.13 21.88 27.69
N THR A 69 -4.32 22.43 27.86
CA THR A 69 -4.79 23.61 27.12
C THR A 69 -3.95 24.84 27.46
N GLU A 70 -3.62 25.04 28.74
CA GLU A 70 -2.73 26.10 29.20
C GLU A 70 -1.33 26.01 28.56
N ARG A 71 -0.73 24.81 28.57
CA ARG A 71 0.56 24.58 27.89
C ARG A 71 0.49 24.89 26.40
N LEU A 72 -0.63 24.58 25.74
CA LEU A 72 -0.84 24.91 24.33
C LEU A 72 -0.96 26.42 24.08
N VAL A 73 -1.66 27.16 24.94
CA VAL A 73 -1.77 28.62 24.87
C VAL A 73 -0.40 29.26 25.02
N ILE A 74 0.43 28.79 25.95
CA ILE A 74 1.80 29.29 26.16
C ILE A 74 2.70 29.01 24.96
N ARG A 75 2.60 27.80 24.36
CA ARG A 75 3.38 27.42 23.16
C ARG A 75 2.95 28.13 21.89
N THR A 76 1.68 28.51 21.79
CA THR A 76 1.16 29.16 20.59
C THR A 76 1.76 30.55 20.50
N SER A 77 2.66 30.74 19.54
CA SER A 77 3.28 32.04 19.28
C SER A 77 2.22 33.13 19.16
N SER A 78 2.48 34.26 19.81
CA SER A 78 1.59 35.42 19.82
C SER A 78 1.09 35.79 18.42
N LYS A 79 1.92 35.61 17.38
CA LYS A 79 1.60 35.92 15.97
C LYS A 79 0.36 35.22 15.40
N ASN A 80 -0.24 34.23 16.06
CA ASN A 80 -1.43 33.52 15.56
C ASN A 80 -2.70 33.80 16.39
N SER A 81 -3.24 35.02 16.27
CA SER A 81 -4.45 35.47 17.00
C SER A 81 -5.67 34.58 16.76
N ARG A 82 -5.82 34.01 15.56
CA ARG A 82 -6.91 33.08 15.22
C ARG A 82 -6.84 31.81 16.08
N LYS A 83 -5.66 31.21 16.22
CA LYS A 83 -5.47 30.03 17.09
C LYS A 83 -5.74 30.37 18.56
N LEU A 84 -5.35 31.55 19.03
CA LEU A 84 -5.65 31.99 20.40
C LEU A 84 -7.17 32.13 20.63
N GLY A 85 -7.91 32.65 19.64
CA GLY A 85 -9.37 32.69 19.67
C GLY A 85 -10.01 31.30 19.75
N GLU A 86 -9.53 30.34 18.95
CA GLU A 86 -9.98 28.94 19.02
C GLU A 86 -9.71 28.32 20.39
N LEU A 87 -8.50 28.50 20.95
CA LEU A 87 -8.15 28.01 22.29
C LEU A 87 -9.03 28.64 23.38
N ASN A 88 -9.38 29.92 23.27
CA ASN A 88 -10.29 30.57 24.21
C ASN A 88 -11.71 29.96 24.20
N ASN A 89 -12.19 29.59 23.01
CA ASN A 89 -13.47 28.90 22.88
C ASN A 89 -13.41 27.53 23.55
N LEU A 90 -12.29 26.80 23.42
CA LEU A 90 -12.10 25.52 24.12
C LEU A 90 -12.10 25.65 25.64
N VAL A 91 -11.45 26.68 26.18
CA VAL A 91 -11.47 26.98 27.63
C VAL A 91 -12.89 27.29 28.10
N SER A 92 -13.66 28.02 27.29
CA SER A 92 -15.06 28.31 27.57
C SER A 92 -15.92 27.03 27.54
N SER A 93 -15.70 26.13 26.59
CA SER A 93 -16.34 24.81 26.57
C SER A 93 -15.98 23.98 27.80
N LEU A 94 -14.70 23.97 28.23
CA LEU A 94 -14.30 23.30 29.48
C LEU A 94 -15.01 23.87 30.70
N LYS A 95 -15.20 25.20 30.76
CA LYS A 95 -15.97 25.84 31.82
C LYS A 95 -17.41 25.34 31.89
N ILE A 96 -18.06 25.18 30.73
CA ILE A 96 -19.41 24.61 30.63
C ILE A 96 -19.39 23.15 31.09
N GLY A 97 -18.45 22.34 30.60
CA GLY A 97 -18.32 20.94 30.99
C GLY A 97 -18.06 20.73 32.49
N ILE A 98 -17.28 21.61 33.11
CA ILE A 98 -17.12 21.63 34.57
C ILE A 98 -18.42 22.06 35.24
N SER A 99 -19.10 23.08 34.74
CA SER A 99 -20.33 23.57 35.35
C SER A 99 -21.41 22.50 35.36
N THR A 100 -21.65 21.83 34.22
CA THR A 100 -22.63 20.75 34.05
C THR A 100 -22.32 19.52 34.90
N LEU A 101 -21.05 19.28 35.19
CA LEU A 101 -20.64 18.21 36.08
C LEU A 101 -21.14 18.45 37.51
N PHE A 102 -21.14 19.70 37.98
CA PHE A 102 -21.54 20.07 39.34
C PHE A 102 -22.98 20.60 39.44
N ASP A 103 -23.77 20.53 38.37
CA ASP A 103 -25.19 20.87 38.45
C ASP A 103 -25.94 19.84 39.31
N THR A 104 -27.11 20.20 39.81
CA THR A 104 -27.96 19.31 40.62
C THR A 104 -29.24 18.98 39.82
N PRO A 105 -29.39 17.75 39.28
CA PRO A 105 -28.49 16.59 39.38
C PRO A 105 -27.27 16.67 38.45
N PRO A 106 -26.14 16.01 38.80
CA PRO A 106 -24.89 16.09 38.03
C PRO A 106 -25.01 15.38 36.67
N ASN A 107 -24.77 16.10 35.57
CA ASN A 107 -24.81 15.53 34.23
C ASN A 107 -23.41 15.10 33.76
N ILE A 108 -22.97 13.96 34.30
CA ILE A 108 -21.64 13.37 34.00
C ILE A 108 -21.48 13.09 32.49
N GLU A 109 -22.57 12.67 31.82
CA GLU A 109 -22.51 12.28 30.42
C GLU A 109 -22.31 13.49 29.50
N LEU A 110 -23.02 14.59 29.74
CA LEU A 110 -22.82 15.84 29.00
C LEU A 110 -21.41 16.40 29.22
N SER A 111 -20.95 16.41 30.48
CA SER A 111 -19.58 16.83 30.82
C SER A 111 -18.54 15.99 30.08
N ARG A 112 -18.74 14.67 30.03
CA ARG A 112 -17.88 13.72 29.30
C ARG A 112 -17.84 14.02 27.80
N GLN A 113 -18.98 14.31 27.18
CA GLN A 113 -19.05 14.63 25.76
C GLN A 113 -18.30 15.95 25.45
N ILE A 114 -18.50 16.98 26.27
CA ILE A 114 -17.76 18.25 26.14
C ILE A 114 -16.25 18.02 26.28
N ARG A 115 -15.83 17.23 27.29
CA ARG A 115 -14.42 16.87 27.48
C ARG A 115 -13.83 16.20 26.25
N LEU A 116 -14.55 15.24 25.66
CA LEU A 116 -14.09 14.53 24.46
C LEU A 116 -13.93 15.45 23.27
N THR A 117 -14.86 16.39 23.06
CA THR A 117 -14.77 17.39 22.00
C THR A 117 -13.55 18.29 22.19
N VAL A 118 -13.32 18.78 23.41
CA VAL A 118 -12.15 19.62 23.71
C VAL A 118 -10.84 18.83 23.55
N GLU A 119 -10.80 17.57 23.98
CA GLU A 119 -9.63 16.71 23.84
C GLU A 119 -9.27 16.48 22.36
N GLN A 120 -10.26 16.26 21.50
CA GLN A 120 -10.04 16.12 20.06
C GLN A 120 -9.44 17.40 19.44
N GLU A 121 -9.92 18.56 19.84
CA GLU A 121 -9.45 19.86 19.37
C GLU A 121 -8.04 20.20 19.88
N ILE A 122 -7.69 19.79 21.09
CA ILE A 122 -6.32 19.90 21.62
C ILE A 122 -5.37 19.01 20.83
N ILE A 123 -5.74 17.74 20.59
CA ILE A 123 -4.95 16.80 19.78
C ILE A 123 -4.75 17.34 18.36
N ARG A 124 -5.77 18.00 17.79
CA ARG A 124 -5.71 18.63 16.46
C ARG A 124 -4.64 19.72 16.38
N ASN A 125 -4.47 20.46 17.48
CA ASN A 125 -3.55 21.60 17.57
C ASN A 125 -2.12 21.20 17.97
N GLU A 126 -1.93 20.10 18.69
CA GLU A 126 -0.58 19.62 19.07
C GLU A 126 0.17 18.92 17.93
N ASN A 127 -0.54 18.23 17.03
CA ASN A 127 0.08 17.37 16.04
C ASN A 127 0.31 18.07 14.68
N PRO A 128 1.41 17.75 13.97
CA PRO A 128 1.62 18.18 12.58
C PRO A 128 0.46 17.77 11.65
N PRO A 129 0.28 18.44 10.49
CA PRO A 129 -0.84 18.17 9.57
C PRO A 129 -0.97 16.70 9.15
N VAL A 130 0.15 15.99 8.95
CA VAL A 130 0.17 14.58 8.56
C VAL A 130 -0.34 13.69 9.70
N PHE A 131 0.20 13.88 10.91
CA PHE A 131 -0.23 13.13 12.10
C PHE A 131 -1.65 13.48 12.52
N ARG A 132 -2.16 14.67 12.18
CA ARG A 132 -3.53 15.08 12.49
C ARG A 132 -4.58 14.13 11.90
N LEU A 133 -4.39 13.65 10.67
CA LEU A 133 -5.33 12.70 10.05
C LEU A 133 -5.36 11.37 10.80
N ILE A 134 -4.19 10.85 11.14
CA ILE A 134 -4.03 9.58 11.86
C ILE A 134 -4.56 9.72 13.29
N ALA A 135 -4.16 10.76 14.01
CA ALA A 135 -4.57 11.01 15.39
C ALA A 135 -6.08 11.24 15.50
N ARG A 136 -6.72 11.90 14.52
CA ARG A 136 -8.18 12.09 14.51
C ARG A 136 -8.91 10.75 14.37
N ARG A 137 -8.50 9.92 13.41
CA ARG A 137 -9.10 8.59 13.20
C ARG A 137 -8.86 7.67 14.39
N PHE A 138 -7.64 7.70 14.95
CA PHE A 138 -7.29 6.92 16.13
C PHE A 138 -8.05 7.38 17.38
N SER A 139 -8.18 8.69 17.62
CA SER A 139 -8.93 9.23 18.74
C SER A 139 -10.42 8.88 18.66
N TYR A 140 -11.00 8.91 17.46
CA TYR A 140 -12.38 8.47 17.26
C TYR A 140 -12.55 6.97 17.56
N ALA A 141 -11.65 6.13 17.05
CA ALA A 141 -11.63 4.70 17.35
C ALA A 141 -11.49 4.43 18.86
N TRP A 142 -10.58 5.15 19.53
CA TRP A 142 -10.29 5.03 20.95
C TRP A 142 -11.52 5.34 21.82
N HIS A 143 -12.27 6.36 21.44
CA HIS A 143 -13.42 6.87 22.19
C HIS A 143 -14.76 6.26 21.79
N SER A 144 -14.78 5.38 20.79
CA SER A 144 -16.00 4.66 20.43
C SER A 144 -16.63 3.98 21.65
N PRO A 145 -17.95 4.13 21.87
CA PRO A 145 -18.63 3.45 22.97
C PRO A 145 -18.77 1.95 22.72
N SER A 146 -18.89 1.51 21.46
CA SER A 146 -19.15 0.12 21.13
C SER A 146 -17.86 -0.66 20.83
N THR A 147 -17.75 -1.83 21.45
CA THR A 147 -16.65 -2.80 21.22
C THR A 147 -16.53 -3.21 19.74
N PRO A 148 -17.62 -3.56 19.03
CA PRO A 148 -17.56 -3.90 17.60
C PRO A 148 -16.90 -2.81 16.76
N LEU A 149 -17.25 -1.55 17.02
CA LEU A 149 -16.73 -0.43 16.26
C LEU A 149 -15.23 -0.24 16.50
N LYS A 150 -14.72 -0.52 17.70
CA LYS A 150 -13.27 -0.50 17.99
C LYS A 150 -12.52 -1.56 17.18
N VAL A 151 -13.08 -2.77 17.11
CA VAL A 151 -12.52 -3.86 16.31
C VAL A 151 -12.51 -3.46 14.83
N ILE A 152 -13.61 -2.92 14.30
CA ILE A 152 -13.72 -2.45 12.91
C ILE A 152 -12.70 -1.34 12.60
N HIS A 153 -12.47 -0.41 13.53
CA HIS A 153 -11.44 0.61 13.34
C HIS A 153 -10.03 0.03 13.35
N GLY A 154 -9.73 -0.91 14.24
CA GLY A 154 -8.46 -1.64 14.24
C GLY A 154 -8.24 -2.40 12.94
N LEU A 155 -9.31 -3.03 12.43
CA LEU A 155 -9.35 -3.75 11.17
C LEU A 155 -9.08 -2.82 9.97
N LEU A 156 -9.77 -1.68 9.90
CA LEU A 156 -9.58 -0.68 8.85
C LEU A 156 -8.15 -0.11 8.88
N PHE A 157 -7.61 0.13 10.08
CA PHE A 157 -6.24 0.60 10.22
C PHE A 157 -5.22 -0.45 9.77
N SER A 158 -5.44 -1.73 10.12
CA SER A 158 -4.60 -2.83 9.63
C SER A 158 -4.69 -2.98 8.11
N PHE A 159 -5.89 -2.89 7.56
CA PHE A 159 -6.10 -2.89 6.10
C PHE A 159 -5.30 -1.76 5.44
N LEU A 160 -5.38 -0.53 5.95
CA LEU A 160 -4.65 0.60 5.40
C LEU A 160 -3.13 0.40 5.48
N VAL A 161 -2.60 -0.08 6.61
CA VAL A 161 -1.16 -0.31 6.79
C VAL A 161 -0.67 -1.43 5.89
N ILE A 162 -1.36 -2.57 5.88
CA ILE A 162 -0.97 -3.74 5.11
C ILE A 162 -1.15 -3.46 3.62
N PHE A 163 -2.37 -3.20 3.14
CA PHE A 163 -2.62 -2.98 1.71
C PHE A 163 -1.98 -1.69 1.19
N GLY A 164 -1.82 -0.65 2.03
CA GLY A 164 -1.01 0.51 1.67
C GLY A 164 0.46 0.15 1.48
N GLY A 165 1.02 -0.70 2.35
CA GLY A 165 2.35 -1.29 2.18
C GLY A 165 2.47 -2.14 0.91
N LEU A 166 1.50 -3.03 0.65
CA LEU A 166 1.48 -3.86 -0.56
C LEU A 166 1.36 -3.00 -1.83
N PHE A 167 0.51 -1.97 -1.81
CA PHE A 167 0.28 -1.07 -2.95
C PHE A 167 1.51 -0.22 -3.25
N THR A 168 2.14 0.35 -2.21
CA THR A 168 3.39 1.10 -2.37
C THR A 168 4.51 0.19 -2.88
N LEU A 169 4.59 -1.06 -2.40
CA LEU A 169 5.54 -2.04 -2.93
C LEU A 169 5.23 -2.42 -4.39
N ALA A 170 3.95 -2.55 -4.78
CA ALA A 170 3.56 -2.84 -6.16
C ALA A 170 3.91 -1.69 -7.11
N ILE A 171 3.65 -0.44 -6.70
CA ILE A 171 4.10 0.75 -7.46
C ILE A 171 5.62 0.74 -7.60
N PHE A 172 6.34 0.43 -6.52
CA PHE A 172 7.78 0.35 -6.53
C PHE A 172 8.28 -0.75 -7.48
N GLN A 173 7.71 -1.96 -7.42
CA GLN A 173 8.01 -3.06 -8.35
C GLN A 173 7.75 -2.66 -9.80
N TYR A 174 6.66 -1.95 -10.08
CA TYR A 174 6.36 -1.45 -11.41
C TYR A 174 7.38 -0.41 -11.89
N ALA A 175 7.79 0.51 -11.02
CA ALA A 175 8.82 1.50 -11.32
C ALA A 175 10.18 0.85 -11.62
N VAL A 176 10.52 -0.19 -10.86
CA VAL A 176 11.72 -1.01 -11.07
C VAL A 176 11.63 -1.77 -12.39
N TYR A 177 10.53 -2.46 -12.66
CA TYR A 177 10.32 -3.20 -13.91
C TYR A 177 10.47 -2.28 -15.12
N ARG A 178 9.88 -1.08 -15.06
CA ARG A 178 10.02 -0.06 -16.09
C ARG A 178 11.47 0.45 -16.24
N SER A 179 12.22 0.51 -15.14
CA SER A 179 13.63 0.88 -15.18
C SER A 179 14.47 -0.23 -15.82
N HIS A 180 14.20 -1.49 -15.50
CA HIS A 180 14.88 -2.64 -16.08
C HIS A 180 14.71 -2.72 -17.60
N THR A 181 13.47 -2.56 -18.10
CA THR A 181 13.23 -2.58 -19.56
C THR A 181 13.97 -1.46 -20.28
N SER A 182 14.09 -0.28 -19.66
CA SER A 182 14.87 0.83 -20.24
C SER A 182 16.38 0.54 -20.30
N VAL A 183 16.93 -0.18 -19.31
CA VAL A 183 18.35 -0.55 -19.27
C VAL A 183 18.65 -1.63 -20.31
N VAL A 184 17.80 -2.65 -20.45
CA VAL A 184 17.98 -3.72 -21.45
C VAL A 184 17.93 -3.14 -22.87
N SER A 185 16.96 -2.27 -23.16
CA SER A 185 16.89 -1.59 -24.45
C SER A 185 18.11 -0.70 -24.69
N TYR A 186 18.68 -0.07 -23.64
CA TYR A 186 19.91 0.70 -23.78
C TYR A 186 21.13 -0.18 -24.11
N SER A 187 21.27 -1.35 -23.47
CA SER A 187 22.38 -2.27 -23.79
C SER A 187 22.32 -2.77 -25.23
N GLU A 188 21.14 -3.13 -25.72
CA GLU A 188 20.95 -3.54 -27.12
C GLU A 188 21.23 -2.40 -28.11
N LEU A 189 20.72 -1.19 -27.80
CA LEU A 189 21.02 0.01 -28.60
C LEU A 189 22.50 0.35 -28.61
N LYS A 190 23.19 0.18 -27.48
CA LYS A 190 24.62 0.42 -27.35
C LYS A 190 25.42 -0.56 -28.21
N GLU A 191 25.12 -1.85 -28.13
CA GLU A 191 25.79 -2.88 -28.94
C GLU A 191 25.57 -2.62 -30.44
N LEU A 192 24.35 -2.30 -30.85
CA LEU A 192 24.02 -1.98 -32.23
C LEU A 192 24.71 -0.68 -32.72
N THR A 193 24.78 0.34 -31.86
CA THR A 193 25.46 1.60 -32.16
C THR A 193 26.97 1.42 -32.25
N GLU A 194 27.58 0.61 -31.38
CA GLU A 194 29.01 0.28 -31.42
C GLU A 194 29.36 -0.52 -32.68
N ALA A 195 28.51 -1.47 -33.09
CA ALA A 195 28.66 -2.20 -34.35
C ALA A 195 28.58 -1.25 -35.56
N GLN A 196 27.58 -0.36 -35.60
CA GLN A 196 27.44 0.65 -36.65
C GLN A 196 28.61 1.63 -36.69
N GLN A 197 29.11 2.08 -35.53
CA GLN A 197 30.30 2.93 -35.46
C GLN A 197 31.55 2.23 -35.98
N GLY A 198 31.70 0.93 -35.70
CA GLY A 198 32.77 0.10 -36.24
C GLY A 198 32.73 0.02 -37.77
N GLU A 199 31.55 -0.19 -38.35
CA GLU A 199 31.35 -0.19 -39.80
C GLU A 199 31.64 1.18 -40.42
N LEU A 200 31.12 2.25 -39.82
CA LEU A 200 31.35 3.62 -40.29
C LEU A 200 32.84 3.99 -40.25
N ALA A 201 33.55 3.58 -39.21
CA ALA A 201 34.99 3.78 -39.08
C ALA A 201 35.77 3.03 -40.17
N ARG A 202 35.35 1.81 -40.54
CA ARG A 202 35.93 1.06 -41.66
C ARG A 202 35.68 1.79 -42.99
N LYS A 203 34.46 2.25 -43.26
CA LYS A 203 34.12 3.01 -44.48
C LYS A 203 34.93 4.31 -44.60
N ILE A 204 35.07 5.08 -43.51
CA ILE A 204 35.89 6.30 -43.49
C ILE A 204 37.37 5.98 -43.77
N LYS A 205 37.89 4.88 -43.21
CA LYS A 205 39.27 4.44 -43.46
C LYS A 205 39.47 4.06 -44.93
N GLU A 206 38.52 3.35 -45.52
CA GLU A 206 38.52 2.99 -46.94
C GLU A 206 38.47 4.23 -47.84
N LEU A 207 37.54 5.15 -47.60
CA LEU A 207 37.43 6.44 -48.31
C LEU A 207 38.72 7.25 -48.23
N ASN A 208 39.32 7.36 -47.04
CA ASN A 208 40.60 8.05 -46.89
C ASN A 208 41.72 7.39 -47.73
N SER A 209 41.76 6.06 -47.81
CA SER A 209 42.75 5.36 -48.64
C SER A 209 42.55 5.64 -50.13
N LYS A 210 41.30 5.69 -50.61
CA LYS A 210 40.95 6.04 -52.00
C LYS A 210 41.31 7.49 -52.34
N ILE A 211 41.03 8.44 -51.45
CA ILE A 211 41.39 9.84 -51.62
C ILE A 211 42.92 9.98 -51.72
N VAL A 212 43.68 9.29 -50.85
CA VAL A 212 45.14 9.34 -50.87
C VAL A 212 45.73 8.74 -52.14
N SER A 213 45.23 7.59 -52.62
CA SER A 213 45.70 7.01 -53.89
C SER A 213 45.42 7.94 -55.06
N LYS A 214 44.18 8.45 -55.15
CA LYS A 214 43.77 9.34 -56.24
C LYS A 214 44.54 10.65 -56.27
N ARG A 215 44.86 11.20 -55.09
CA ARG A 215 45.73 12.39 -54.97
C ARG A 215 47.15 12.11 -55.43
N LYS A 216 47.69 10.92 -55.15
CA LYS A 216 49.01 10.50 -55.66
C LYS A 216 49.01 10.36 -57.18
N ASP A 217 47.94 9.84 -57.77
CA ASP A 217 47.83 9.70 -59.23
C ASP A 217 47.81 11.09 -59.92
N LEU A 218 47.10 12.06 -59.33
CA LEU A 218 47.07 13.45 -59.78
C LEU A 218 48.46 14.14 -59.69
N LEU A 219 49.20 13.89 -58.61
CA LEU A 219 50.55 14.46 -58.38
C LEU A 219 51.65 13.75 -59.18
N GLY A 220 51.47 12.47 -59.50
CA GLY A 220 52.44 11.66 -60.26
C GLY A 220 52.49 12.00 -61.74
N SER A 221 51.39 12.49 -62.32
CA SER A 221 51.30 12.90 -63.72
C SER A 221 52.05 14.21 -64.03
N THR A 222 52.37 15.02 -63.02
CA THR A 222 53.02 16.34 -63.19
C THR A 222 54.56 16.27 -63.29
N LYS A 223 55.13 15.07 -63.42
CA LYS A 223 56.58 14.86 -63.56
C LYS A 223 56.98 14.70 -65.03
N VAL A 224 56.67 15.68 -65.87
CA VAL A 224 57.15 15.73 -67.26
C VAL A 224 57.95 17.02 -67.50
N THR A 225 59.26 16.81 -67.40
CA THR A 225 60.32 17.35 -68.28
C THR A 225 60.24 18.82 -68.65
N SER A 226 60.90 19.64 -67.83
CA SER A 226 61.41 20.95 -68.23
C SER A 226 62.54 20.79 -69.25
N GLN A 227 62.23 20.57 -70.54
CA GLN A 227 63.12 20.92 -71.65
C GLN A 227 62.29 21.44 -72.84
N VAL A 228 62.29 22.78 -72.98
CA VAL A 228 62.50 23.58 -74.19
C VAL A 228 62.01 22.99 -75.53
N VAL A 229 60.92 23.55 -76.10
CA VAL A 229 60.85 24.34 -77.37
C VAL A 229 59.38 24.50 -77.81
N VAL A 230 58.95 25.76 -77.88
CA VAL A 230 57.93 26.40 -78.75
C VAL A 230 57.01 25.51 -79.62
N ASN A 231 55.72 25.42 -79.25
CA ASN A 231 54.59 25.77 -80.13
C ASN A 231 53.24 25.69 -79.39
N PRO A 232 52.35 26.70 -79.48
CA PRO A 232 51.05 26.66 -78.81
C PRO A 232 49.97 26.16 -79.78
N LYS A 233 49.43 24.95 -79.57
CA LYS A 233 48.14 24.60 -80.16
C LYS A 233 47.37 23.60 -79.29
N ILE A 234 46.49 24.18 -78.47
CA ILE A 234 45.10 23.79 -78.21
C ILE A 234 44.79 22.32 -78.46
N THR A 235 44.68 21.54 -77.38
CA THR A 235 43.56 20.66 -76.98
C THR A 235 43.99 19.95 -75.68
N ASN A 236 43.04 19.48 -74.85
CA ASN A 236 43.20 18.75 -73.58
C ASN A 236 42.81 19.50 -72.28
N ALA A 237 42.04 20.59 -72.36
CA ALA A 237 41.45 21.23 -71.18
C ALA A 237 40.22 20.49 -70.60
N SER A 238 39.72 19.41 -71.23
CA SER A 238 38.46 18.75 -70.81
C SER A 238 38.64 17.56 -69.87
N GLN A 239 39.86 17.08 -69.61
CA GLN A 239 40.09 15.86 -68.83
C GLN A 239 40.40 16.15 -67.35
N ASP A 240 40.96 17.31 -67.03
CA ASP A 240 41.24 17.77 -65.66
C ASP A 240 39.99 18.22 -64.89
N SER A 241 38.89 18.57 -65.58
CA SER A 241 37.64 18.96 -64.92
C SER A 241 36.90 17.77 -64.32
N TYR A 242 37.01 16.58 -64.94
CA TYR A 242 36.28 15.38 -64.52
C TYR A 242 36.86 14.77 -63.24
N THR A 243 38.19 14.70 -63.13
CA THR A 243 38.89 14.14 -61.95
C THR A 243 38.75 15.01 -60.71
N ARG A 244 38.57 16.33 -60.86
CA ARG A 244 38.35 17.25 -59.74
C ARG A 244 36.94 17.11 -59.15
N GLY A 245 35.92 16.85 -59.97
CA GLY A 245 34.55 16.61 -59.51
C GLY A 245 34.44 15.37 -58.62
N GLU A 246 35.07 14.28 -59.03
CA GLU A 246 35.02 13.00 -58.30
C GLU A 246 35.80 13.05 -56.97
N LEU A 247 36.80 13.93 -56.84
CA LEU A 247 37.48 14.17 -55.55
C LEU A 247 36.57 14.93 -54.57
N LEU A 248 35.83 15.92 -55.06
CA LEU A 248 34.89 16.71 -54.24
C LEU A 248 33.75 15.84 -53.71
N GLU A 249 33.23 14.93 -54.54
CA GLU A 249 32.19 13.97 -54.14
C GLU A 249 32.66 13.05 -53.00
N LEU A 250 33.90 12.53 -53.08
CA LEU A 250 34.48 11.71 -52.00
C LEU A 250 34.70 12.51 -50.70
N GLU A 251 34.96 13.81 -50.80
CA GLU A 251 35.14 14.69 -49.64
C GLU A 251 33.79 15.03 -48.98
N GLU A 252 32.74 15.20 -49.78
CA GLU A 252 31.36 15.40 -49.31
C GLU A 252 30.81 14.15 -48.60
N ASP A 253 31.00 12.97 -49.18
CA ASP A 253 30.63 11.69 -48.55
C ASP A 253 31.31 11.50 -47.18
N LYS A 254 32.60 11.87 -47.08
CA LYS A 254 33.33 11.81 -45.81
C LYS A 254 32.74 12.74 -44.76
N LYS A 255 32.29 13.94 -45.14
CA LYS A 255 31.64 14.90 -44.24
C LYS A 255 30.30 14.35 -43.75
N LEU A 256 29.48 13.79 -44.65
CA LEU A 256 28.17 13.22 -44.33
C LEU A 256 28.28 12.02 -43.38
N LEU A 257 29.28 11.15 -43.58
CA LEU A 257 29.61 10.07 -42.64
C LEU A 257 30.06 10.60 -41.27
N GLY A 258 30.77 11.72 -41.24
CA GLY A 258 31.17 12.41 -40.00
C GLY A 258 29.95 12.89 -39.19
N GLU A 259 28.98 13.50 -39.86
CA GLU A 259 27.74 14.00 -39.24
C GLU A 259 26.89 12.86 -38.67
N ARG A 260 26.68 11.77 -39.43
CA ARG A 260 25.98 10.56 -38.94
C ARG A 260 26.61 9.97 -37.69
N LYS A 261 27.95 10.00 -37.58
CA LYS A 261 28.67 9.52 -36.38
C LYS A 261 28.33 10.34 -35.14
N ILE A 262 28.21 11.66 -35.31
CA ILE A 262 27.88 12.59 -34.22
C ILE A 262 26.43 12.38 -33.77
N GLU A 263 25.50 12.24 -34.72
CA GLU A 263 24.09 11.98 -34.45
C GLU A 263 23.88 10.67 -33.68
N LEU A 264 24.52 9.58 -34.12
CA LEU A 264 24.50 8.29 -33.40
C LEU A 264 24.99 8.42 -31.96
N LYS A 265 26.06 9.19 -31.73
CA LYS A 265 26.61 9.41 -30.38
C LYS A 265 25.68 10.26 -29.51
N GLN A 266 25.01 11.26 -30.08
CA GLN A 266 24.02 12.06 -29.36
C GLN A 266 22.78 11.24 -28.99
N ASN A 267 22.28 10.39 -29.89
CA ASN A 267 21.17 9.49 -29.61
C ASN A 267 21.52 8.51 -28.48
N LEU A 268 22.75 7.97 -28.46
CA LEU A 268 23.24 7.12 -27.37
C LEU A 268 23.39 7.86 -26.03
N LEU A 269 23.77 9.14 -26.04
CA LEU A 269 23.87 9.93 -24.81
C LEU A 269 22.48 10.26 -24.25
N ARG A 270 21.49 10.47 -25.12
CA ARG A 270 20.11 10.79 -24.74
C ARG A 270 19.36 9.59 -24.17
N SER A 271 19.73 8.38 -24.57
CA SER A 271 19.13 7.13 -24.07
C SER A 271 19.82 6.57 -22.83
N LYS A 272 20.91 7.19 -22.34
CA LYS A 272 21.64 6.70 -21.18
C LYS A 272 20.75 6.71 -19.91
N PRO A 273 20.52 5.57 -19.25
CA PRO A 273 19.72 5.51 -18.04
C PRO A 273 20.38 6.32 -16.91
N SER A 274 19.58 6.84 -15.98
CA SER A 274 20.12 7.51 -14.78
C SER A 274 20.84 6.51 -13.88
N SER A 275 21.82 6.96 -13.10
CA SER A 275 22.56 6.10 -12.15
C SER A 275 21.61 5.38 -11.16
N THR A 276 20.51 6.03 -10.80
CA THR A 276 19.46 5.44 -9.97
C THR A 276 18.69 4.32 -10.67
N GLN A 277 18.45 4.41 -11.97
CA GLN A 277 17.80 3.35 -12.75
C GLN A 277 18.70 2.12 -12.87
N GLU A 278 20.01 2.34 -13.10
CA GLU A 278 21.00 1.27 -13.20
C GLU A 278 21.15 0.52 -11.86
N PHE A 279 21.23 1.26 -10.73
CA PHE A 279 21.22 0.66 -9.40
C PHE A 279 19.94 -0.15 -9.13
N LEU A 280 18.77 0.39 -9.46
CA LEU A 280 17.48 -0.31 -9.26
C LEU A 280 17.37 -1.56 -10.13
N ALA A 281 17.82 -1.53 -11.38
CA ALA A 281 17.82 -2.69 -12.25
C ALA A 281 18.70 -3.81 -11.66
N ASN A 282 19.94 -3.49 -11.27
CA ASN A 282 20.89 -4.45 -10.72
C ASN A 282 20.44 -5.03 -9.36
N PHE A 283 19.80 -4.23 -8.50
CA PHE A 283 19.32 -4.71 -7.21
C PHE A 283 18.18 -5.74 -7.35
N PHE A 284 17.37 -5.61 -8.40
CA PHE A 284 16.19 -6.46 -8.60
C PHE A 284 16.40 -7.66 -9.53
N ASP A 285 17.50 -7.67 -10.29
CA ASP A 285 17.91 -8.80 -11.12
C ASP A 285 18.36 -10.02 -10.29
N ILE A 286 18.47 -9.89 -8.96
CA ILE A 286 18.82 -10.96 -7.99
C ILE A 286 17.69 -12.01 -7.85
N GLY A 287 16.76 -12.12 -8.81
CA GLY A 287 15.67 -13.10 -8.79
C GLY A 287 14.55 -12.81 -7.78
N ILE A 288 14.56 -11.62 -7.17
CA ILE A 288 13.63 -11.25 -6.09
C ILE A 288 12.22 -11.00 -6.63
N SER A 289 12.04 -10.56 -7.88
CA SER A 289 10.76 -10.08 -8.40
C SER A 289 9.65 -11.14 -8.37
N LYS A 290 9.94 -12.36 -8.82
CA LYS A 290 8.95 -13.46 -8.86
C LYS A 290 8.57 -13.90 -7.45
N THR A 291 9.55 -14.22 -6.60
CA THR A 291 9.31 -14.66 -5.21
C THR A 291 8.63 -13.57 -4.38
N LEU A 292 9.03 -12.30 -4.54
CA LEU A 292 8.44 -11.19 -3.81
C LEU A 292 6.97 -10.97 -4.20
N SER A 293 6.64 -11.08 -5.49
CA SER A 293 5.24 -10.99 -5.93
C SER A 293 4.38 -12.12 -5.35
N GLN A 294 4.90 -13.36 -5.30
CA GLN A 294 4.22 -14.49 -4.69
C GLN A 294 4.03 -14.30 -3.18
N ILE A 295 5.06 -13.85 -2.46
CA ILE A 295 4.98 -13.48 -1.05
C ILE A 295 3.90 -12.42 -0.84
N LEU A 296 3.84 -11.41 -1.71
CA LEU A 296 2.86 -10.32 -1.63
C LEU A 296 1.43 -10.84 -1.75
N TRP A 297 1.16 -11.65 -2.78
CA TRP A 297 -0.17 -12.22 -3.03
C TRP A 297 -0.60 -13.17 -1.93
N VAL A 298 0.31 -14.02 -1.46
CA VAL A 298 0.06 -14.94 -0.35
C VAL A 298 -0.20 -14.19 0.96
N ALA A 299 0.59 -13.14 1.26
CA ALA A 299 0.36 -12.29 2.41
C ALA A 299 -1.00 -11.57 2.31
N ALA A 300 -1.36 -11.07 1.13
CA ALA A 300 -2.67 -10.45 0.87
C ALA A 300 -3.82 -11.46 1.08
N ALA A 301 -3.66 -12.70 0.63
CA ALA A 301 -4.65 -13.75 0.81
C ALA A 301 -4.85 -14.09 2.29
N GLY A 302 -3.75 -14.29 3.03
CA GLY A 302 -3.80 -14.59 4.46
C GLY A 302 -4.38 -13.46 5.29
N THR A 303 -4.11 -12.20 4.93
CA THR A 303 -4.71 -11.03 5.60
C THR A 303 -6.21 -10.98 5.33
N LEU A 304 -6.65 -11.20 4.09
CA LEU A 304 -8.05 -11.22 3.71
C LEU A 304 -8.83 -12.33 4.44
N GLY A 305 -8.28 -13.54 4.51
CA GLY A 305 -8.88 -14.65 5.25
C GLY A 305 -9.06 -14.30 6.73
N SER A 306 -8.07 -13.66 7.34
CA SER A 306 -8.14 -13.22 8.74
C SER A 306 -9.15 -12.07 8.95
N ILE A 307 -9.22 -11.12 8.02
CA ILE A 307 -10.19 -10.02 8.05
C ILE A 307 -11.63 -10.57 8.04
N ILE A 308 -11.93 -11.50 7.13
CA ILE A 308 -13.25 -12.11 7.03
C ILE A 308 -13.58 -12.89 8.31
N SER A 309 -12.62 -13.62 8.85
CA SER A 309 -12.77 -14.33 10.14
C SER A 309 -13.16 -13.39 11.28
N ILE A 310 -12.57 -12.19 11.34
CA ILE A 310 -12.93 -11.16 12.33
C ILE A 310 -14.31 -10.58 12.07
N LEU A 311 -14.62 -10.23 10.82
CA LEU A 311 -15.90 -9.60 10.48
C LEU A 311 -17.09 -10.47 10.90
N ILE A 312 -17.02 -11.77 10.63
CA ILE A 312 -18.02 -12.73 11.09
C ILE A 312 -18.11 -12.73 12.63
N ARG A 313 -16.96 -12.72 13.31
CA ARG A 313 -16.92 -12.73 14.78
C ARG A 313 -17.47 -11.45 15.41
N VAL A 314 -17.22 -10.29 14.79
CA VAL A 314 -17.69 -8.97 15.25
C VAL A 314 -19.20 -8.90 15.34
N ILE A 315 -19.91 -9.56 14.43
CA ILE A 315 -21.38 -9.60 14.40
C ILE A 315 -21.93 -10.41 15.59
N ASP A 316 -21.35 -11.58 15.87
CA ASP A 316 -21.93 -12.53 16.84
C ASP A 316 -21.35 -12.44 18.26
N GLU A 317 -20.02 -12.32 18.42
CA GLU A 317 -19.36 -12.48 19.73
C GLU A 317 -19.08 -11.17 20.45
N PHE A 318 -18.84 -10.08 19.71
CA PHE A 318 -18.35 -8.82 20.31
C PHE A 318 -19.46 -7.92 20.85
N ASN A 319 -20.72 -8.20 20.51
CA ASN A 319 -21.87 -7.51 21.10
C ASN A 319 -22.07 -7.88 22.57
N ASN A 320 -21.65 -9.09 22.99
CA ASN A 320 -21.95 -9.62 24.32
C ASN A 320 -20.75 -9.64 25.28
N LYS A 321 -19.55 -9.25 24.83
CA LYS A 321 -18.33 -9.28 25.66
C LYS A 321 -17.91 -7.87 26.05
N GLU A 322 -17.97 -7.58 27.35
CA GLU A 322 -17.33 -6.41 27.94
C GLU A 322 -15.83 -6.68 28.10
N TYR A 323 -15.01 -5.95 27.36
CA TYR A 323 -13.55 -5.95 27.55
C TYR A 323 -13.21 -4.95 28.66
N GLN A 324 -12.44 -5.38 29.66
CA GLN A 324 -11.98 -4.46 30.73
C GLN A 324 -11.10 -3.34 30.16
N ASP A 325 -10.28 -3.67 29.17
CA ASP A 325 -9.38 -2.74 28.51
C ASP A 325 -9.98 -2.19 27.22
N ARG A 326 -9.95 -0.85 27.10
CA ARG A 326 -10.46 -0.14 25.93
C ARG A 326 -9.69 -0.44 24.64
N LEU A 327 -8.42 -0.83 24.77
CA LEU A 327 -7.47 -1.00 23.68
C LEU A 327 -7.47 -2.41 23.09
N THR A 328 -7.75 -3.41 23.91
CA THR A 328 -7.75 -4.82 23.50
C THR A 328 -8.59 -5.08 22.25
N PRO A 329 -9.84 -4.61 22.12
CA PRO A 329 -10.61 -4.84 20.90
C PRO A 329 -10.02 -4.15 19.67
N PHE A 330 -9.41 -2.97 19.82
CA PHE A 330 -8.72 -2.30 18.71
C PHE A 330 -7.50 -3.12 18.25
N PHE A 331 -6.63 -3.52 19.18
CA PHE A 331 -5.45 -4.32 18.85
C PHE A 331 -5.81 -5.69 18.29
N LEU A 332 -6.90 -6.28 18.76
CA LEU A 332 -7.41 -7.53 18.22
C LEU A 332 -7.83 -7.38 16.75
N GLY A 333 -8.51 -6.29 16.40
CA GLY A 333 -8.81 -5.95 15.01
C GLY A 333 -7.56 -5.66 14.17
N PHE A 334 -6.53 -5.05 14.79
CA PHE A 334 -5.31 -4.64 14.09
C PHE A 334 -4.33 -5.79 13.82
N PHE A 335 -3.99 -6.58 14.84
CA PHE A 335 -2.94 -7.58 14.77
C PHE A 335 -3.39 -8.89 14.13
N LYS A 336 -4.68 -9.22 14.17
CA LYS A 336 -5.14 -10.46 13.56
C LYS A 336 -4.86 -10.54 12.04
N PRO A 337 -5.14 -9.52 11.21
CA PRO A 337 -4.75 -9.56 9.80
C PRO A 337 -3.24 -9.70 9.61
N VAL A 338 -2.43 -9.08 10.48
CA VAL A 338 -0.95 -9.22 10.46
C VAL A 338 -0.55 -10.68 10.70
N ILE A 339 -1.15 -11.33 11.70
CA ILE A 339 -0.96 -12.75 12.01
C ILE A 339 -1.38 -13.62 10.80
N GLY A 340 -2.52 -13.31 10.17
CA GLY A 340 -2.97 -13.97 8.95
C GLY A 340 -1.96 -13.85 7.79
N ALA A 341 -1.38 -12.67 7.59
CA ALA A 341 -0.29 -12.45 6.62
C ALA A 341 0.91 -13.35 6.92
N SER A 342 1.37 -13.33 8.18
CA SER A 342 2.53 -14.11 8.62
C SER A 342 2.33 -15.60 8.42
N PHE A 343 1.14 -16.14 8.74
CA PHE A 343 0.85 -17.54 8.48
C PHE A 343 0.76 -17.87 6.99
N GLY A 344 0.21 -16.99 6.16
CA GLY A 344 0.25 -17.14 4.71
C GLY A 344 1.68 -17.28 4.20
N VAL A 345 2.56 -16.35 4.58
CA VAL A 345 3.98 -16.36 4.18
C VAL A 345 4.72 -17.58 4.72
N LEU A 346 4.44 -17.98 5.97
CA LEU A 346 4.99 -19.22 6.54
C LEU A 346 4.57 -20.44 5.71
N PHE A 347 3.31 -20.52 5.29
CA PHE A 347 2.84 -21.63 4.45
C PHE A 347 3.55 -21.66 3.10
N LEU A 348 3.75 -20.50 2.47
CA LEU A 348 4.55 -20.40 1.24
C LEU A 348 5.99 -20.88 1.45
N ALA A 349 6.61 -20.55 2.59
CA ALA A 349 7.95 -21.04 2.92
C ALA A 349 7.97 -22.58 3.09
N ILE A 350 6.98 -23.15 3.77
CA ILE A 350 6.84 -24.60 3.94
C ILE A 350 6.63 -25.29 2.59
N TYR A 351 5.80 -24.71 1.72
CA TYR A 351 5.56 -25.21 0.36
C TYR A 351 6.84 -25.18 -0.49
N ASN A 352 7.55 -24.06 -0.50
CA ASN A 352 8.79 -23.90 -1.26
C ASN A 352 9.95 -24.75 -0.72
N ALA A 353 9.92 -25.11 0.56
CA ALA A 353 10.87 -26.02 1.17
C ALA A 353 10.57 -27.51 0.88
N GLU A 354 9.54 -27.79 0.05
CA GLU A 354 9.12 -29.13 -0.34
C GLU A 354 8.74 -30.05 0.84
N PHE A 355 8.44 -29.47 2.01
CA PHE A 355 7.99 -30.23 3.18
C PHE A 355 6.64 -30.91 2.95
N VAL A 356 5.79 -30.30 2.11
CA VAL A 356 4.48 -30.85 1.76
C VAL A 356 4.50 -31.19 0.28
N ASN A 357 4.71 -32.48 0.00
CA ASN A 357 4.69 -32.99 -1.37
C ASN A 357 3.23 -33.24 -1.76
N ILE A 358 2.61 -32.29 -2.46
CA ILE A 358 1.19 -32.39 -2.84
C ILE A 358 1.12 -33.17 -4.16
N PRO A 359 0.60 -34.41 -4.16
CA PRO A 359 0.67 -35.30 -5.33
C PRO A 359 -0.13 -34.80 -6.55
N PHE A 360 -0.91 -33.73 -6.41
CA PHE A 360 -1.72 -33.15 -7.47
C PHE A 360 -0.94 -32.31 -8.49
N ILE A 361 0.29 -31.90 -8.18
CA ILE A 361 1.15 -31.15 -9.11
C ILE A 361 2.45 -31.93 -9.28
N THR A 362 2.40 -33.07 -9.95
CA THR A 362 3.63 -33.72 -10.40
C THR A 362 4.35 -32.73 -11.31
N ARG A 363 5.42 -32.10 -10.82
CA ARG A 363 6.44 -31.51 -11.70
C ARG A 363 6.99 -32.68 -12.49
N THR A 364 6.42 -32.91 -13.67
CA THR A 364 7.04 -33.69 -14.73
C THR A 364 8.27 -32.92 -15.21
N ASN A 365 9.26 -32.77 -14.32
CA ASN A 365 10.65 -32.50 -14.66
C ASN A 365 11.28 -33.79 -15.19
N GLN A 366 10.51 -34.63 -15.89
CA GLN A 366 11.10 -35.60 -16.77
C GLN A 366 11.58 -34.80 -17.97
N THR A 367 12.79 -34.28 -17.82
CA THR A 367 13.77 -34.21 -18.88
C THR A 367 13.63 -35.50 -19.65
N SER A 368 12.82 -35.47 -20.72
CA SER A 368 12.85 -36.48 -21.75
C SER A 368 14.25 -36.33 -22.34
N THR A 369 15.22 -37.00 -21.71
CA THR A 369 16.42 -37.46 -22.37
C THR A 369 15.92 -38.04 -23.69
N PRO A 370 16.26 -37.45 -24.85
CA PRO A 370 15.79 -37.99 -26.11
C PRO A 370 16.30 -39.42 -26.15
N LEU A 371 15.37 -40.36 -25.96
CA LEU A 371 15.66 -41.77 -26.10
C LEU A 371 16.08 -41.89 -27.55
N ALA A 372 17.39 -42.03 -27.76
CA ALA A 372 17.97 -42.33 -29.05
C ALA A 372 17.39 -43.68 -29.49
N SER A 373 16.22 -43.64 -30.14
CA SER A 373 15.69 -44.77 -30.88
C SER A 373 16.62 -44.95 -32.07
N LYS A 374 17.69 -45.71 -31.85
CA LYS A 374 18.38 -46.46 -32.89
C LYS A 374 17.32 -47.37 -33.53
N THR A 375 16.72 -46.90 -34.61
CA THR A 375 16.15 -47.77 -35.62
C THR A 375 16.86 -47.41 -36.93
N PRO A 376 17.68 -48.32 -37.49
CA PRO A 376 18.26 -48.12 -38.80
C PRO A 376 17.15 -48.28 -39.83
N VAL A 377 16.77 -47.17 -40.48
CA VAL A 377 16.01 -47.23 -41.73
C VAL A 377 16.99 -47.70 -42.79
N ALA A 378 16.98 -49.01 -43.03
CA ALA A 378 17.63 -49.64 -44.16
C ALA A 378 16.65 -49.69 -45.34
N VAL A 379 17.21 -49.48 -46.54
CA VAL A 379 16.66 -49.85 -47.87
C VAL A 379 15.53 -48.92 -48.36
N ASN A 380 15.72 -48.18 -49.46
CA ASN A 380 15.87 -48.78 -50.78
C ASN A 380 16.73 -47.92 -51.73
N GLN A 381 17.92 -48.45 -52.06
CA GLN A 381 18.69 -48.06 -53.24
C GLN A 381 18.42 -49.12 -54.31
N ASN A 382 17.81 -48.70 -55.43
CA ASN A 382 17.78 -49.28 -56.77
C ASN A 382 16.96 -48.26 -57.57
N SER A 383 17.36 -47.67 -58.69
CA SER A 383 18.18 -48.16 -59.79
C SER A 383 18.82 -46.99 -60.55
N SER A 384 20.04 -47.24 -61.03
CA SER A 384 20.70 -46.57 -62.14
C SER A 384 19.79 -46.34 -63.35
N THR A 385 19.93 -45.21 -64.06
CA THR A 385 20.59 -45.17 -65.39
C THR A 385 20.57 -43.77 -66.02
N PHE A 386 21.70 -43.45 -66.65
CA PHE A 386 21.89 -42.62 -67.84
C PHE A 386 21.73 -41.09 -67.78
N ASP A 387 22.89 -40.43 -67.88
CA ASP A 387 23.28 -39.31 -68.73
C ASP A 387 22.20 -38.27 -69.11
N THR A 388 22.46 -37.01 -68.79
CA THR A 388 22.88 -36.00 -69.79
C THR A 388 23.15 -34.69 -69.06
N GLU A 389 24.37 -34.19 -69.20
CA GLU A 389 24.76 -32.82 -68.86
C GLU A 389 23.81 -31.82 -69.56
N ARG A 390 22.99 -31.12 -68.77
CA ARG A 390 22.38 -29.87 -69.23
C ARG A 390 22.51 -28.83 -68.12
N SER A 391 23.46 -27.94 -68.35
CA SER A 391 23.61 -26.67 -67.66
C SER A 391 22.35 -25.82 -67.87
N GLU A 392 21.35 -26.00 -67.02
CA GLU A 392 20.25 -25.05 -66.85
C GLU A 392 20.40 -24.32 -65.51
N THR A 393 20.56 -23.02 -65.66
CA THR A 393 20.55 -21.96 -64.65
C THR A 393 19.51 -22.15 -63.55
N GLY A 394 19.97 -22.36 -62.32
CA GLY A 394 19.67 -21.49 -61.18
C GLY A 394 18.21 -21.15 -60.87
N MET A 395 17.27 -22.08 -61.00
CA MET A 395 15.93 -21.93 -60.43
C MET A 395 15.87 -22.63 -59.07
N ILE A 396 15.84 -21.82 -58.02
CA ILE A 396 15.68 -22.25 -56.62
C ILE A 396 14.40 -23.07 -56.54
N ASN A 397 14.51 -24.33 -56.11
CA ASN A 397 13.40 -25.26 -56.05
C ASN A 397 12.37 -24.81 -54.99
N PHE A 398 11.34 -24.11 -55.44
CA PHE A 398 10.28 -23.51 -54.62
C PHE A 398 9.61 -24.51 -53.67
N GLU A 399 9.60 -25.80 -54.04
CA GLU A 399 9.01 -26.87 -53.24
C GLU A 399 9.85 -27.21 -52.00
N GLN A 400 11.19 -27.11 -52.10
CA GLN A 400 12.06 -27.27 -50.92
C GLN A 400 11.89 -26.11 -49.93
N ILE A 401 11.71 -24.88 -50.42
CA ILE A 401 11.45 -23.71 -49.57
C ILE A 401 10.11 -23.87 -48.85
N ASN A 402 9.04 -24.30 -49.54
CA ASN A 402 7.74 -24.50 -48.91
C ASN A 402 7.75 -25.63 -47.88
N ARG A 403 8.49 -26.72 -48.11
CA ARG A 403 8.65 -27.77 -47.08
C ARG A 403 9.40 -27.25 -45.86
N GLN A 404 10.46 -26.47 -46.04
CA GLN A 404 11.20 -25.86 -44.92
C GLN A 404 10.34 -24.87 -44.13
N LEU A 405 9.57 -24.00 -44.81
CA LEU A 405 8.65 -23.06 -44.16
C LEU A 405 7.58 -23.78 -43.32
N ASN A 406 7.02 -24.88 -43.82
CA ASN A 406 6.01 -25.65 -43.10
C ASN A 406 6.58 -26.33 -41.85
N THR A 407 7.82 -26.84 -41.90
CA THR A 407 8.51 -27.35 -40.69
C THR A 407 8.77 -26.26 -39.65
N VAL A 408 9.15 -25.04 -40.07
CA VAL A 408 9.38 -23.91 -39.15
C VAL A 408 8.08 -23.42 -38.51
N ASN A 409 6.99 -23.37 -39.27
CA ASN A 409 5.66 -23.00 -38.76
C ASN A 409 5.12 -24.04 -37.75
N ASN A 410 5.32 -25.33 -38.02
CA ASN A 410 4.93 -26.40 -37.09
C ASN A 410 5.77 -26.39 -35.81
N ALA A 411 7.09 -26.16 -35.91
CA ALA A 411 7.97 -26.02 -34.75
C ALA A 411 7.57 -24.81 -33.88
N SER A 412 7.28 -23.67 -34.51
CA SER A 412 6.83 -22.45 -33.81
C SER A 412 5.50 -22.66 -33.09
N SER A 413 4.55 -23.39 -33.70
CA SER A 413 3.26 -23.72 -33.08
C SER A 413 3.42 -24.62 -31.85
N SER A 414 4.30 -25.62 -31.90
CA SER A 414 4.59 -26.48 -30.75
C SER A 414 5.28 -25.74 -29.60
N LEU A 415 6.14 -24.77 -29.91
CA LEU A 415 6.79 -23.90 -28.93
C LEU A 415 5.79 -22.95 -28.25
N ILE A 416 4.84 -22.40 -29.01
CA ILE A 416 3.78 -21.55 -28.46
C ILE A 416 2.87 -22.37 -27.54
N LEU A 417 2.50 -23.59 -27.94
CA LEU A 417 1.65 -24.47 -27.13
C LEU A 417 2.33 -24.84 -25.79
N SER A 418 3.60 -25.22 -25.82
CA SER A 418 4.35 -25.57 -24.60
C SER A 418 4.48 -24.38 -23.63
N LYS A 419 4.79 -23.17 -24.13
CA LYS A 419 4.83 -21.95 -23.32
C LYS A 419 3.47 -21.61 -22.68
N ASN A 420 2.38 -21.79 -23.42
CA ASN A 420 1.03 -21.54 -22.88
C ASN A 420 0.67 -22.53 -21.77
N LEU A 421 1.06 -23.79 -21.91
CA LEU A 421 0.79 -24.85 -20.93
C LEU A 421 1.61 -24.66 -19.64
N GLU A 422 2.86 -24.21 -19.77
CA GLU A 422 3.71 -23.84 -18.63
C GLU A 422 3.15 -22.63 -17.88
N ALA A 423 2.73 -21.58 -18.61
CA ALA A 423 2.08 -20.42 -18.02
C ALA A 423 0.75 -20.77 -17.32
N GLU A 424 -0.01 -21.73 -17.86
CA GLU A 424 -1.24 -22.20 -17.22
C GLU A 424 -0.95 -22.96 -15.92
N LYS A 425 0.08 -23.79 -15.89
CA LYS A 425 0.52 -24.51 -14.69
C LYS A 425 0.95 -23.53 -13.59
N GLU A 426 1.75 -22.52 -13.95
CA GLU A 426 2.18 -21.48 -13.02
C GLU A 426 0.98 -20.69 -12.45
N ARG A 427 -0.01 -20.35 -13.29
CA ARG A 427 -1.24 -19.70 -12.81
C ARG A 427 -2.00 -20.55 -11.79
N LYS A 428 -2.19 -21.84 -12.08
CA LYS A 428 -2.88 -22.77 -11.17
C LYS A 428 -2.17 -22.89 -9.81
N GLU A 429 -0.85 -22.95 -9.83
CA GLU A 429 -0.03 -23.00 -8.62
C GLU A 429 -0.20 -21.74 -7.76
N VAL A 430 -0.20 -20.56 -8.37
CA VAL A 430 -0.42 -19.28 -7.65
C VAL A 430 -1.82 -19.22 -7.04
N PHE A 431 -2.87 -19.62 -7.78
CA PHE A 431 -4.24 -19.63 -7.24
C PHE A 431 -4.40 -20.64 -6.10
N PHE A 432 -3.74 -21.78 -6.20
CA PHE A 432 -3.74 -22.79 -5.16
C PHE A 432 -3.07 -22.28 -3.87
N LEU A 433 -1.89 -21.66 -3.99
CA LEU A 433 -1.20 -21.03 -2.86
C LEU A 433 -2.03 -19.90 -2.23
N PHE A 434 -2.67 -19.08 -3.06
CA PHE A 434 -3.59 -18.05 -2.61
C PHE A 434 -4.75 -18.63 -1.81
N ALA A 435 -5.40 -19.68 -2.33
CA ALA A 435 -6.53 -20.33 -1.66
C ALA A 435 -6.12 -20.93 -0.30
N ILE A 436 -4.97 -21.60 -0.22
CA ILE A 436 -4.50 -22.13 1.06
C ILE A 436 -4.13 -21.01 2.03
N ALA A 437 -3.38 -20.00 1.59
CA ALA A 437 -3.01 -18.88 2.43
C ALA A 437 -4.24 -18.16 3.00
N PHE A 438 -5.29 -18.01 2.19
CA PHE A 438 -6.58 -17.50 2.63
C PHE A 438 -7.22 -18.39 3.71
N VAL A 439 -7.32 -19.71 3.48
CA VAL A 439 -7.90 -20.67 4.43
C VAL A 439 -7.10 -20.69 5.75
N VAL A 440 -5.77 -20.65 5.65
CA VAL A 440 -4.87 -20.56 6.81
C VAL A 440 -5.08 -19.24 7.56
N GLY A 441 -5.23 -18.12 6.87
CA GLY A 441 -5.60 -16.84 7.49
C GLY A 441 -6.96 -16.88 8.18
N PHE A 442 -7.89 -17.69 7.68
CA PHE A 442 -9.21 -17.93 8.24
C PHE A 442 -9.23 -18.99 9.38
N SER A 443 -8.12 -19.71 9.57
CA SER A 443 -8.07 -20.98 10.32
C SER A 443 -8.48 -20.89 11.79
N GLU A 444 -8.34 -19.74 12.46
CA GLU A 444 -8.80 -19.58 13.85
C GLU A 444 -10.29 -19.95 14.01
N ARG A 445 -11.12 -19.52 13.05
CA ARG A 445 -12.56 -19.82 13.07
C ARG A 445 -12.83 -21.24 12.60
N LEU A 446 -12.15 -21.66 11.53
CA LEU A 446 -12.28 -23.02 11.01
C LEU A 446 -11.98 -24.05 12.10
N ALA A 447 -10.88 -23.88 12.83
CA ALA A 447 -10.49 -24.76 13.92
C ALA A 447 -11.53 -24.77 15.04
N LYS A 448 -11.99 -23.59 15.49
CA LYS A 448 -13.00 -23.49 16.54
C LYS A 448 -14.34 -24.12 16.14
N ASP A 449 -14.81 -23.87 14.92
CA ASP A 449 -16.09 -24.42 14.43
C ASP A 449 -16.00 -25.93 14.15
N THR A 450 -14.85 -26.42 13.69
CA THR A 450 -14.65 -27.86 13.44
C THR A 450 -14.54 -28.63 14.76
N ILE A 451 -13.75 -28.13 15.71
CA ILE A 451 -13.63 -28.73 17.05
C ILE A 451 -14.98 -28.67 17.78
N GLY A 452 -15.67 -27.53 17.75
CA GLY A 452 -16.98 -27.37 18.40
C GLY A 452 -18.06 -28.31 17.85
N ARG A 453 -18.00 -28.68 16.56
CA ARG A 453 -18.90 -29.68 15.97
C ARG A 453 -18.56 -31.11 16.38
N ILE A 454 -17.28 -31.45 16.48
CA ILE A 454 -16.82 -32.78 16.91
C ILE A 454 -17.18 -33.01 18.39
N ASP A 455 -16.98 -32.00 19.24
CA ASP A 455 -17.37 -32.06 20.65
C ASP A 455 -18.90 -32.11 20.82
N GLY A 456 -19.65 -31.44 19.93
CA GLY A 456 -21.11 -31.42 19.95
C GLY A 456 -21.79 -32.66 19.35
N SER A 457 -21.11 -33.42 18.49
CA SER A 457 -21.69 -34.60 17.82
C SER A 457 -21.69 -35.88 18.69
N ASN A 458 -21.10 -35.85 19.89
CA ASN A 458 -21.08 -36.99 20.81
C ASN A 458 -22.14 -36.94 21.94
N VAL A 459 -23.15 -36.05 21.87
CA VAL A 459 -24.27 -36.00 22.84
C VAL A 459 -25.59 -36.37 22.15
N GLY A 460 -25.58 -37.51 21.45
CA GLY A 460 -26.69 -37.95 20.60
C GLY A 460 -26.87 -39.46 20.51
N SER A 461 -26.45 -40.23 21.51
CA SER A 461 -26.87 -41.63 21.69
C SER A 461 -26.72 -42.02 23.15
N ASP A 462 -27.77 -41.75 23.94
CA ASP A 462 -28.39 -42.76 24.80
C ASP A 462 -29.57 -42.13 25.55
N LYS A 463 -30.71 -42.12 24.86
CA LYS A 463 -32.00 -42.34 25.51
C LYS A 463 -32.22 -43.85 25.54
N SER A 464 -31.65 -44.50 26.55
CA SER A 464 -32.12 -45.81 27.00
C SER A 464 -32.16 -45.78 28.53
N ASN A 465 -33.38 -45.93 29.04
CA ASN A 465 -33.60 -46.36 30.40
C ASN A 465 -32.83 -47.67 30.60
N ASP A 466 -31.88 -47.75 31.53
CA ASP A 466 -31.99 -48.73 32.62
C ASP A 466 -30.97 -48.50 33.72
N SER A 467 -31.37 -49.02 34.86
CA SER A 467 -30.80 -49.08 36.19
C SER A 467 -29.39 -49.69 36.33
N GLY A 468 -28.63 -49.12 37.28
CA GLY A 468 -27.74 -49.87 38.19
C GLY A 468 -26.44 -50.47 37.67
N SER A 469 -25.31 -49.81 37.95
CA SER A 469 -24.00 -50.37 38.42
C SER A 469 -22.88 -49.37 38.07
N SER A 470 -22.26 -48.70 39.05
CA SER A 470 -21.08 -49.14 39.82
C SER A 470 -19.75 -49.04 39.05
N PHE A 471 -18.83 -48.25 39.64
CA PHE A 471 -17.36 -48.11 39.38
C PHE A 471 -16.88 -46.85 38.63
N PRO A 472 -15.67 -46.32 38.97
CA PRO A 472 -15.60 -45.18 39.88
C PRO A 472 -14.97 -43.93 39.24
N ARG A 473 -15.44 -42.75 39.66
CA ARG A 473 -14.80 -41.47 39.35
C ARG A 473 -13.50 -41.32 40.13
N ILE A 474 -12.41 -41.13 39.40
CA ILE A 474 -11.17 -40.57 39.93
C ILE A 474 -11.44 -39.11 40.29
N ILE A 475 -11.53 -38.85 41.59
CA ILE A 475 -11.70 -37.50 42.16
C ILE A 475 -10.31 -36.85 42.19
N VAL A 476 -10.06 -35.91 41.28
CA VAL A 476 -8.98 -34.93 41.45
C VAL A 476 -9.51 -33.84 42.39
N VAL A 477 -9.11 -33.93 43.66
CA VAL A 477 -9.35 -32.90 44.67
C VAL A 477 -8.54 -31.66 44.29
N ARG A 478 -9.21 -30.66 43.71
CA ARG A 478 -8.69 -29.28 43.68
C ARG A 478 -9.37 -28.50 44.80
N SER A 479 -8.58 -28.19 45.81
CA SER A 479 -8.91 -27.32 46.93
C SER A 479 -9.29 -25.93 46.40
N SER A 480 -10.59 -25.58 46.49
CA SER A 480 -11.07 -24.21 46.32
C SER A 480 -11.54 -23.70 47.70
N LYS A 481 -10.78 -22.75 48.22
CA LYS A 481 -11.11 -22.02 49.44
C LYS A 481 -12.19 -20.99 49.11
N SER A 482 -13.44 -21.34 49.37
CA SER A 482 -14.59 -20.43 49.31
C SER A 482 -14.62 -19.56 50.57
N ARG A 483 -14.76 -18.24 50.40
CA ARG A 483 -15.24 -17.34 51.46
C ARG A 483 -16.66 -16.96 51.09
N SER A 484 -17.58 -17.55 51.85
CA SER A 484 -19.02 -17.36 51.84
C SER A 484 -19.39 -16.03 52.49
N THR A 485 -20.23 -15.25 51.83
CA THR A 485 -21.14 -14.28 52.47
C THR A 485 -22.51 -14.38 51.80
N LYS A 486 -23.52 -14.56 52.65
CA LYS A 486 -24.94 -14.84 52.39
C LYS A 486 -25.64 -13.82 51.48
N PRO A 487 -26.69 -14.21 50.74
CA PRO A 487 -27.73 -13.29 50.32
C PRO A 487 -28.93 -13.35 51.27
N GLY A 488 -29.34 -12.18 51.74
CA GLY A 488 -30.62 -11.95 52.40
C GLY A 488 -31.73 -11.83 51.35
N GLN A 489 -32.80 -12.56 51.62
CA GLN A 489 -34.06 -12.64 50.88
C GLN A 489 -34.92 -11.42 51.26
N ILE A 490 -35.36 -10.63 50.26
CA ILE A 490 -36.47 -9.69 50.41
C ILE A 490 -37.33 -9.80 49.15
N ASP A 491 -38.55 -10.25 49.35
CA ASP A 491 -39.64 -10.25 48.36
C ASP A 491 -40.27 -8.86 48.23
N SER A 492 -40.96 -8.69 47.10
CA SER A 492 -42.14 -7.85 46.84
C SER A 492 -42.00 -6.75 45.78
N CYS A 493 -42.69 -7.04 44.67
CA CYS A 493 -43.60 -6.19 43.89
C CYS A 493 -43.13 -4.79 43.45
N SER A 494 -43.11 -4.55 42.13
CA SER A 494 -43.98 -3.57 41.44
C SER A 494 -43.68 -3.46 39.94
N ASN A 495 -44.70 -3.76 39.14
CA ASN A 495 -45.19 -3.05 37.97
C ASN A 495 -44.19 -2.54 36.89
N GLU A 496 -44.11 -3.34 35.83
CA GLU A 496 -44.44 -2.97 34.45
C GLU A 496 -44.80 -1.48 34.20
N PHE A 497 -43.90 -0.72 33.58
CA PHE A 497 -44.24 0.48 32.80
C PHE A 497 -43.14 0.77 31.76
N GLN A 498 -43.44 0.51 30.49
CA GLN A 498 -42.71 1.09 29.35
C GLN A 498 -43.41 2.39 28.95
N PRO A 499 -42.69 3.48 28.63
CA PRO A 499 -43.24 4.54 27.80
C PRO A 499 -42.73 4.41 26.36
N THR A 500 -43.70 4.26 25.48
CA THR A 500 -43.60 4.29 24.02
C THR A 500 -43.12 5.66 23.54
N GLN A 501 -42.13 5.65 22.64
CA GLN A 501 -41.48 6.82 22.08
C GLN A 501 -42.27 7.42 20.90
N LYS A 502 -43.52 7.85 21.14
CA LYS A 502 -44.37 8.54 20.15
C LYS A 502 -45.40 9.47 20.84
N GLN A 503 -44.98 10.64 21.33
CA GLN A 503 -45.89 11.74 21.69
C GLN A 503 -45.13 13.03 22.08
N LEU A 504 -44.19 13.50 21.24
CA LEU A 504 -43.53 14.78 21.48
C LEU A 504 -43.20 15.50 20.15
N GLU A 505 -44.16 15.54 19.22
CA GLU A 505 -43.98 16.16 17.91
C GLU A 505 -45.24 16.92 17.42
N SER A 506 -46.07 17.47 18.33
CA SER A 506 -47.26 18.25 17.96
C SER A 506 -47.28 19.72 18.41
N ASP A 507 -46.30 20.22 19.16
CA ASP A 507 -46.42 21.52 19.83
C ASP A 507 -45.41 22.59 19.33
N LEU A 508 -45.00 22.52 18.06
CA LEU A 508 -43.99 23.43 17.50
C LEU A 508 -44.41 24.27 16.27
N ASP A 509 -45.72 24.40 16.02
CA ASP A 509 -46.25 25.17 14.87
C ASP A 509 -47.14 26.38 15.25
N GLN A 510 -46.92 27.03 16.40
CA GLN A 510 -47.78 28.16 16.83
C GLN A 510 -47.07 29.43 17.31
N ASN A 511 -45.86 29.75 16.82
CA ASN A 511 -45.22 31.05 17.09
C ASN A 511 -44.42 31.59 15.88
N GLN A 512 -45.10 31.74 14.74
CA GLN A 512 -44.64 32.55 13.62
C GLN A 512 -45.80 33.42 13.14
N ASP A 513 -46.13 34.44 13.93
CA ASP A 513 -46.91 35.61 13.52
C ASP A 513 -46.87 36.59 14.69
N LEU A 514 -45.92 37.53 14.66
CA LEU A 514 -45.83 38.77 15.44
C LEU A 514 -44.38 39.26 15.40
N ASN A 515 -44.00 39.95 14.31
CA ASN A 515 -42.99 41.02 14.29
C ASN A 515 -42.80 41.50 12.85
N GLU A 516 -43.80 42.21 12.33
CA GLU A 516 -43.65 43.01 11.11
C GLU A 516 -44.49 44.29 11.24
N GLU A 517 -44.20 45.10 12.25
CA GLU A 517 -44.75 46.47 12.33
C GLU A 517 -43.87 47.34 13.22
N THR A 518 -43.04 48.20 12.61
CA THR A 518 -42.59 49.55 13.05
C THR A 518 -41.27 49.91 12.39
N ARG A 519 -41.34 50.34 11.13
CA ARG A 519 -40.28 51.18 10.55
C ARG A 519 -40.81 52.03 9.41
N ASP A 520 -41.59 53.04 9.75
CA ASP A 520 -41.67 54.29 8.99
C ASP A 520 -42.19 55.39 9.92
N GLU A 521 -41.84 56.64 9.61
CA GLU A 521 -42.12 57.90 10.34
C GLU A 521 -41.04 58.40 11.33
N ARG A 522 -40.03 59.09 10.80
CA ARG A 522 -39.93 60.55 10.98
C ARG A 522 -38.73 61.14 10.23
N SER A 523 -39.08 61.81 9.14
CA SER A 523 -38.38 62.97 8.61
C SER A 523 -39.08 64.22 9.14
N GLU A 524 -38.41 64.96 10.00
CA GLU A 524 -38.48 66.43 10.17
C GLU A 524 -37.26 66.91 10.97
#